data_AF-A0A5C3LM57-F1
#
_entry.id   AF-A0A5C3LM57-F1
#
_cell.length_a   1.000
_cell.length_b   1.000
_cell.length_c   1.000
_cell.angle_alpha   90.00
_cell.angle_beta   90.00
_cell.angle_gamma   90.00
#
_symmetry.space_group_name_H-M   'P 1'
#
loop_
_entity.id
_entity.type
_entity.pdbx_description
1 polymer ?
#
loop_
_entity_poly.entity_id
_entity_poly.type
_entity_poly.pdbx_seq_one_letter_code
_entity_poly.pdbx_strand_id
1 'polypeptide(L)'
;MQHLPPTPLARTHGKKRDASYIPRPPNAFILFRSSFIKSQQVPGKVEGNHSTLSKIIGMYWRSLSDAERQSWEDKAKLAQIEHRRRYPDWRFRP
;
A
#
# COMPACT_ATOMS: atom_id res chain seq x y z
N MET A 1 7.89 -46.58 -0.18
CA MET A 1 7.01 -45.51 0.33
C MET A 1 7.77 -44.18 0.21
N GLN A 2 7.51 -43.38 -0.82
CA GLN A 2 8.19 -42.09 -1.02
C GLN A 2 7.53 -41.04 -0.11
N HIS A 3 8.25 -40.54 0.88
CA HIS A 3 7.79 -39.44 1.72
C HIS A 3 8.20 -38.10 1.07
N LEU A 4 7.22 -37.35 0.55
CA LEU A 4 7.39 -35.96 0.14
C LEU A 4 7.41 -35.06 1.40
N PRO A 5 8.31 -34.06 1.50
CA PRO A 5 8.28 -33.10 2.59
C PRO A 5 7.09 -32.13 2.44
N PRO A 6 6.48 -31.66 3.55
CA PRO A 6 5.43 -30.66 3.51
C PRO A 6 5.98 -29.35 2.94
N THR A 7 5.32 -28.83 1.91
CA THR A 7 5.59 -27.52 1.33
C THR A 7 5.38 -26.46 2.41
N PRO A 8 6.37 -25.64 2.78
CA PRO A 8 6.13 -24.54 3.70
C PRO A 8 5.17 -23.56 3.04
N LEU A 9 3.99 -23.42 3.66
CA LEU A 9 2.98 -22.43 3.34
C LEU A 9 3.64 -21.06 3.15
N ALA A 10 3.21 -20.38 2.08
CA ALA A 10 3.71 -19.11 1.60
C ALA A 10 4.30 -18.22 2.71
N ARG A 11 5.61 -17.93 2.59
CA ARG A 11 6.30 -16.91 3.37
C ARG A 11 5.47 -15.63 3.36
N THR A 12 4.80 -15.33 4.47
CA THR A 12 4.36 -13.98 4.75
C THR A 12 5.64 -13.14 4.83
N HIS A 13 5.91 -12.36 3.79
CA HIS A 13 7.05 -11.45 3.71
C HIS A 13 6.86 -10.24 4.65
N GLY A 14 6.48 -10.49 5.90
CA GLY A 14 6.53 -9.51 6.97
C GLY A 14 7.84 -9.68 7.71
N LYS A 15 8.97 -9.26 7.11
CA LYS A 15 10.19 -9.03 7.91
C LYS A 15 9.77 -8.08 9.03
N LYS A 16 9.88 -8.52 10.29
CA LYS A 16 9.66 -7.67 11.46
C LYS A 16 10.57 -6.46 11.26
N ARG A 17 9.98 -5.30 10.96
CA ARG A 17 10.73 -4.08 10.71
C ARG A 17 11.18 -3.57 12.07
N ASP A 18 12.44 -3.18 12.18
CA ASP A 18 12.97 -2.56 13.41
C ASP A 18 12.07 -1.40 13.86
N ALA A 19 11.97 -1.18 15.17
CA ALA A 19 11.16 -0.09 15.72
C ALA A 19 11.62 1.31 15.23
N SER A 20 12.87 1.42 14.76
CA SER A 20 13.44 2.61 14.12
C SER A 20 13.09 2.75 12.64
N TYR A 21 12.38 1.79 12.05
CA TYR A 21 12.02 1.83 10.63
C TYR A 21 11.00 2.93 10.36
N ILE A 22 11.42 3.92 9.59
CA ILE A 22 10.55 4.98 9.09
C ILE A 22 9.92 4.50 7.77
N PRO A 23 8.59 4.31 7.70
CA PRO A 23 7.91 3.89 6.49
C PRO A 23 7.97 4.96 5.42
N ARG A 24 7.96 4.54 4.15
CA ARG A 24 7.94 5.46 3.01
C ARG A 24 6.69 6.36 3.08
N PRO A 25 6.80 7.64 2.69
CA PRO A 25 5.61 8.48 2.53
C PRO A 25 4.67 7.86 1.47
N PRO A 26 3.36 7.79 1.73
CA PRO A 26 2.41 7.22 0.79
C PRO A 26 2.29 8.13 -0.45
N ASN A 27 2.27 7.53 -1.63
CA ASN A 27 1.93 8.24 -2.86
C ASN A 27 0.40 8.35 -3.03
N ALA A 28 -0.04 9.05 -4.07
CA ALA A 28 -1.46 9.31 -4.34
C ALA A 28 -2.29 8.03 -4.45
N PHE A 29 -1.76 7.03 -5.15
CA PHE A 29 -2.40 5.71 -5.30
C PHE A 29 -2.49 4.95 -3.97
N ILE A 30 -1.44 4.99 -3.13
CA ILE A 30 -1.45 4.34 -1.81
C ILE A 30 -2.50 4.99 -0.90
N LEU A 31 -2.61 6.32 -0.91
CA LEU A 31 -3.66 7.04 -0.16
C LEU A 31 -5.05 6.64 -0.66
N PHE A 32 -5.26 6.62 -1.98
CA PHE A 32 -6.51 6.20 -2.58
C PHE A 32 -6.87 4.76 -2.23
N ARG A 33 -5.92 3.82 -2.37
CA ARG A 33 -6.09 2.41 -2.00
C ARG A 33 -6.50 2.27 -0.52
N SER A 34 -5.80 2.96 0.38
CA SER A 34 -6.15 2.94 1.81
C SER A 34 -7.54 3.51 2.07
N SER A 35 -7.94 4.57 1.38
CA SER A 35 -9.30 5.13 1.47
C SER A 35 -10.35 4.16 0.95
N PHE A 36 -10.10 3.52 -0.21
CA PHE A 36 -11.00 2.58 -0.84
C PHE A 36 -11.23 1.34 0.04
N ILE A 37 -10.17 0.83 0.67
CA ILE A 37 -10.25 -0.28 1.63
C ILE A 37 -11.05 0.13 2.87
N LYS A 38 -10.74 1.29 3.47
CA LYS A 38 -11.45 1.81 4.65
C LYS A 38 -12.93 2.08 4.38
N SER A 39 -13.27 2.47 3.16
CA SER A 39 -14.65 2.72 2.72
C SER A 39 -15.52 1.45 2.68
N GLN A 40 -14.99 0.26 3.01
CA GLN A 40 -15.72 -1.01 2.99
C GLN A 40 -16.40 -1.34 1.64
N GLN A 41 -15.96 -0.73 0.53
CA GLN A 41 -16.35 -1.16 -0.84
C GLN A 41 -15.83 -2.57 -1.19
N VAL A 42 -15.16 -3.23 -0.25
CA VAL A 42 -14.61 -4.55 -0.39
C VAL A 42 -15.16 -5.43 0.74
N PRO A 43 -15.92 -6.49 0.45
CA PRO A 43 -16.38 -7.42 1.48
C PRO A 43 -15.16 -8.06 2.15
N GLY A 44 -15.18 -8.20 3.48
CA GLY A 44 -14.02 -8.61 4.31
C GLY A 44 -13.32 -9.92 3.90
N LYS A 45 -13.92 -10.71 3.00
CA LYS A 45 -13.31 -11.89 2.38
C LYS A 45 -12.24 -11.57 1.32
N VAL A 46 -12.24 -10.37 0.74
CA VAL A 46 -11.30 -9.92 -0.31
C VAL A 46 -10.03 -9.29 0.28
N GLU A 47 -10.03 -8.95 1.57
CA GLU A 47 -8.81 -8.56 2.31
C GLU A 47 -7.69 -9.60 2.16
N GLY A 48 -8.05 -10.89 2.09
CA GLY A 48 -7.08 -11.98 1.90
C GLY A 48 -6.43 -12.04 0.51
N ASN A 49 -6.97 -11.34 -0.49
CA ASN A 49 -6.43 -11.35 -1.86
C ASN A 49 -6.05 -9.94 -2.32
N HIS A 50 -5.03 -9.38 -1.65
CA HIS A 50 -4.46 -8.06 -1.97
C HIS A 50 -4.05 -7.89 -3.44
N SER A 51 -3.73 -8.99 -4.15
CA SER A 51 -3.40 -8.97 -5.58
C SER A 51 -4.60 -8.60 -6.44
N THR A 52 -5.73 -9.27 -6.26
CA THR A 52 -6.99 -8.97 -6.98
C THR A 52 -7.50 -7.58 -6.62
N LEU A 53 -7.42 -7.22 -5.34
CA LEU A 53 -7.82 -5.90 -4.87
C LEU A 53 -7.01 -4.78 -5.52
N SER A 54 -5.69 -4.95 -5.62
CA SER A 54 -4.82 -3.95 -6.26
C SER A 54 -5.10 -3.82 -7.75
N LYS A 55 -5.49 -4.91 -8.44
CA LYS A 55 -5.95 -4.85 -9.83
C LYS A 55 -7.24 -4.03 -9.96
N ILE A 56 -8.25 -4.31 -9.13
CA ILE A 56 -9.53 -3.61 -9.14
C ILE A 56 -9.33 -2.11 -8.83
N ILE A 57 -8.63 -1.79 -7.74
CA ILE A 57 -8.34 -0.40 -7.37
C ILE A 57 -7.51 0.29 -8.44
N GLY A 58 -6.59 -0.41 -9.11
CA GLY A 58 -5.85 0.11 -10.24
C GLY A 58 -6.74 0.50 -11.42
N MET A 59 -7.83 -0.24 -11.67
CA MET A 59 -8.83 0.10 -12.68
C MET A 59 -9.61 1.36 -12.27
N TYR A 60 -10.11 1.42 -11.03
CA TYR A 60 -10.80 2.61 -10.50
C TYR A 60 -9.93 3.86 -10.51
N TRP A 61 -8.65 3.72 -10.13
CA TRP A 61 -7.70 4.82 -10.15
C TRP A 61 -7.53 5.42 -11.55
N ARG A 62 -7.51 4.56 -12.58
CA ARG A 62 -7.44 5.00 -13.98
C ARG A 62 -8.73 5.65 -14.45
N SER A 63 -9.89 5.25 -13.91
CA SER A 63 -11.19 5.84 -14.24
C SER A 63 -11.53 7.11 -13.45
N LEU A 64 -10.75 7.47 -12.42
CA LEU A 64 -10.94 8.75 -11.71
C LEU A 64 -10.82 9.93 -12.67
N SER A 65 -11.62 10.96 -12.42
CA SER A 65 -11.48 12.25 -13.09
C SER A 65 -10.14 12.91 -12.73
N ASP A 66 -9.65 13.80 -13.59
CA ASP A 66 -8.39 14.51 -13.33
C ASP A 66 -8.48 15.36 -12.04
N ALA A 67 -9.65 15.93 -11.74
CA ALA A 67 -9.87 16.67 -10.51
C ALA A 67 -9.74 15.79 -9.25
N GLU A 68 -10.32 14.58 -9.26
CA GLU A 68 -10.19 13.65 -8.15
C GLU A 68 -8.75 13.15 -8.01
N ARG A 69 -8.11 12.80 -9.13
CA ARG A 69 -6.70 12.38 -9.14
C ARG A 69 -5.80 13.48 -8.58
N GLN A 70 -6.02 14.73 -8.99
CA GLN A 70 -5.27 15.88 -8.50
C GLN A 70 -5.40 16.04 -6.99
N SER A 71 -6.61 15.87 -6.42
CA SER A 71 -6.82 15.90 -4.97
C SER A 71 -5.97 14.86 -4.23
N TRP A 72 -5.84 13.65 -4.78
CA TRP A 72 -4.99 12.60 -4.21
C TRP A 72 -3.50 12.90 -4.36
N GLU A 73 -3.10 13.49 -5.49
CA GLU A 73 -1.73 13.92 -5.72
C GLU A 73 -1.31 15.04 -4.77
N ASP A 74 -2.18 16.02 -4.51
CA ASP A 74 -1.89 17.10 -3.57
C ASP A 74 -1.78 16.58 -2.14
N LYS A 75 -2.65 15.65 -1.74
CA LYS A 75 -2.50 14.94 -0.46
C LYS A 75 -1.18 14.16 -0.37
N ALA A 76 -0.74 13.54 -1.46
CA ALA A 76 0.53 12.83 -1.51
C ALA A 76 1.73 13.78 -1.43
N LYS A 77 1.68 14.93 -2.10
CA LYS A 77 2.69 16.00 -1.99
C LYS A 77 2.79 16.47 -0.54
N LEU A 78 1.66 16.77 0.11
CA LEU A 78 1.61 17.16 1.52
C LEU A 78 2.20 16.08 2.43
N ALA A 79 1.83 14.82 2.24
CA ALA A 79 2.38 13.70 3.01
C ALA A 79 3.89 13.56 2.82
N GLN A 80 4.40 13.78 1.59
CA GLN A 80 5.84 13.77 1.31
C GLN A 80 6.56 14.94 1.99
N ILE A 81 5.98 16.15 1.96
CA ILE A 81 6.53 17.33 2.60
C ILE A 81 6.59 17.14 4.12
N GLU A 82 5.48 16.71 4.74
CA GLU A 82 5.42 16.45 6.18
C GLU A 82 6.40 15.32 6.58
N HIS A 83 6.53 14.29 5.76
CA HIS A 83 7.52 13.23 5.99
C HIS A 83 8.95 13.76 5.93
N ARG A 84 9.29 14.60 4.93
CA ARG A 84 10.62 15.23 4.87
C ARG A 84 10.86 16.18 6.05
N ARG A 85 9.83 16.89 6.50
CA ARG A 85 9.92 17.79 7.65
C ARG A 85 10.17 17.02 8.94
N ARG A 86 9.47 15.89 9.13
CA ARG A 86 9.57 15.02 10.31
C ARG A 86 10.86 14.19 10.32
N TYR A 87 11.32 13.77 9.15
CA TYR A 87 12.48 12.92 8.98
C TYR A 87 13.44 13.52 7.93
N PRO A 88 14.15 14.62 8.26
CA PRO A 88 15.03 15.30 7.32
C PRO A 88 16.20 14.42 6.86
N ASP A 89 16.71 13.55 7.74
CA ASP A 89 17.79 12.61 7.45
C ASP A 89 17.31 11.30 6.80
N TRP A 90 15.99 11.13 6.62
CA TRP A 90 15.47 9.93 6.00
C TRP A 90 15.77 9.92 4.51
N ARG A 91 16.41 8.84 4.07
CA ARG A 91 16.75 8.63 2.67
C ARG A 91 16.27 7.26 2.23
N PHE A 92 15.68 7.21 1.04
CA PHE A 92 15.24 5.97 0.45
C PHE A 92 16.45 5.05 0.18
N ARG A 93 16.43 3.85 0.76
CA ARG A 93 17.38 2.77 0.47
C ARG A 93 16.61 1.67 -0.29
N PRO A 94 16.90 1.47 -1.60
CA PRO A 94 16.24 0.46 -2.42
C PRO A 94 16.53 -0.96 -1.96
#